data_AF-A0A0J1CPD1-F1
#
_entry.id   AF-A0A0J1CPD1-F1
#
_cell.length_a   1.000
_cell.length_b   1.000
_cell.length_c   1.000
_cell.angle_alpha   90.00
_cell.angle_beta   90.00
_cell.angle_gamma   90.00
#
_symmetry.space_group_name_H-M   'P 1'
#
loop_
_entity.id
_entity.type
_entity.pdbx_description
1 polymer ?
#
loop_
_entity_poly.entity_id
_entity_poly.type
_entity_poly.pdbx_seq_one_letter_code
_entity_poly.pdbx_strand_id
1 'polypeptide(L)'
;MGGPGGHDGHRMEMRMKKELDKLHGQLNLNADQEKLWQSALDTMKQNHAAMRQSHEQMRAQMQSVKQQPILDLNAMYAAHQKIEQQNAQLRDQTSAAWLNFYNALNDQQKTTVSTALKQRFAKMEEHREHWGQHRGMPGGASAANP
;
A
#
# COMPACT_ATOMS: atom_id res chain seq x y z
N MET A 1 -22.31 10.54 -7.30
CA MET A 1 -21.46 9.82 -8.29
C MET A 1 -20.19 9.33 -7.58
N GLY A 2 -20.21 8.10 -7.06
CA GLY A 2 -19.06 7.48 -6.38
C GLY A 2 -18.10 6.86 -7.39
N GLY A 3 -16.82 7.20 -7.30
CA GLY A 3 -15.80 6.68 -8.22
C GLY A 3 -15.59 5.16 -8.05
N PRO A 4 -15.12 4.47 -9.11
CA PRO A 4 -14.87 3.04 -9.11
C PRO A 4 -13.70 2.71 -8.18
N GLY A 5 -14.00 2.37 -6.92
CA GLY A 5 -12.98 1.96 -5.95
C GLY A 5 -13.52 1.25 -4.70
N GLY A 6 -14.84 1.18 -4.49
CA GLY A 6 -15.43 0.63 -3.28
C GLY A 6 -15.51 -0.91 -3.22
N HIS A 7 -15.69 -1.59 -4.36
CA HIS A 7 -15.85 -3.05 -4.39
C HIS A 7 -14.51 -3.81 -4.48
N ASP A 8 -13.53 -3.27 -5.20
CA ASP A 8 -12.22 -3.94 -5.38
C ASP A 8 -11.29 -3.80 -4.17
N GLY A 9 -11.41 -2.71 -3.40
CA GLY A 9 -10.61 -2.49 -2.19
C GLY A 9 -10.85 -3.53 -1.11
N HIS A 10 -12.12 -3.86 -0.83
CA HIS A 10 -12.47 -4.93 0.12
C HIS A 10 -12.06 -6.31 -0.37
N ARG A 11 -12.16 -6.57 -1.68
CA ARG A 11 -11.72 -7.85 -2.26
C ARG A 11 -10.21 -8.03 -2.13
N MET A 12 -9.42 -6.97 -2.35
CA MET A 12 -7.97 -7.01 -2.17
C MET A 12 -7.57 -7.18 -0.70
N GLU A 13 -8.27 -6.52 0.23
CA GLU A 13 -8.03 -6.64 1.68
C GLU A 13 -8.24 -8.09 2.15
N MET A 14 -9.36 -8.71 1.75
CA MET A 14 -9.65 -10.12 2.04
C MET A 14 -8.58 -11.06 1.46
N ARG A 15 -8.08 -10.76 0.25
CA ARG A 15 -7.05 -11.57 -0.40
C ARG A 15 -5.72 -11.47 0.33
N MET A 16 -5.29 -10.26 0.71
CA MET A 16 -4.08 -10.03 1.51
C MET A 16 -4.17 -10.73 2.86
N LYS A 17 -5.31 -10.63 3.55
CA LYS A 17 -5.52 -11.33 4.81
C LYS A 17 -5.34 -12.85 4.65
N LYS A 18 -5.95 -13.44 3.62
CA LYS A 18 -5.84 -14.88 3.35
C LYS A 18 -4.40 -15.32 3.08
N GLU A 19 -3.62 -14.54 2.33
CA GLU A 19 -2.21 -14.85 2.06
C GLU A 19 -1.35 -14.73 3.33
N LEU A 20 -1.61 -13.73 4.18
CA LEU A 20 -0.93 -13.57 5.48
C LEU A 20 -1.27 -14.71 6.44
N ASP A 21 -2.56 -15.07 6.56
CA ASP A 21 -3.01 -16.18 7.41
C ASP A 21 -2.39 -17.51 6.95
N LYS A 22 -2.28 -17.72 5.62
CA LYS A 22 -1.59 -18.89 5.05
C LYS A 22 -0.09 -18.89 5.39
N LEU A 23 0.59 -17.76 5.22
CA LEU A 23 2.02 -17.63 5.53
C LEU A 23 2.27 -17.90 7.02
N HIS A 24 1.45 -17.31 7.90
CA HIS A 24 1.52 -17.51 9.34
C HIS A 24 1.47 -19.00 9.73
N GLY A 25 0.50 -19.75 9.17
CA GLY A 25 0.39 -21.19 9.41
C GLY A 25 1.56 -22.03 8.90
N GLN A 26 2.40 -21.52 7.99
CA GLN A 26 3.58 -22.21 7.49
C GLN A 26 4.86 -21.93 8.30
N LEU A 27 4.87 -20.87 9.11
CA LEU A 27 6.07 -20.41 9.79
C LEU A 27 6.33 -21.11 11.13
N ASN A 28 5.33 -21.81 11.70
CA ASN A 28 5.44 -22.49 13.00
C ASN A 28 6.12 -21.58 14.05
N LEU A 29 5.56 -20.38 14.23
CA LEU A 29 6.14 -19.35 15.10
C LEU A 29 6.18 -19.82 16.55
N ASN A 30 7.28 -19.51 17.24
CA ASN A 30 7.32 -19.64 18.70
C ASN A 30 6.57 -18.49 19.38
N ALA A 31 6.41 -18.55 20.70
CA ALA A 31 5.62 -17.56 21.45
C ALA A 31 6.12 -16.11 21.30
N ASP A 32 7.43 -15.89 21.20
CA ASP A 32 7.99 -14.54 21.07
C ASP A 32 7.85 -14.01 19.64
N GLN A 33 8.07 -14.87 18.64
CA GLN A 33 7.83 -14.54 17.24
C GLN A 33 6.34 -14.26 16.96
N GLU A 34 5.43 -14.97 17.64
CA GLU A 34 3.98 -14.74 17.55
C GLU A 34 3.61 -13.33 18.05
N LYS A 35 4.19 -12.90 19.17
CA LYS A 35 4.00 -11.53 19.69
C LYS A 35 4.46 -10.48 18.68
N LEU A 36 5.61 -10.70 18.05
CA LEU A 36 6.15 -9.79 17.02
C LEU A 36 5.27 -9.78 15.76
N TRP A 37 4.76 -10.93 15.34
CA TRP A 37 3.80 -11.04 14.22
C TRP A 37 2.53 -10.24 14.50
N GLN A 38 1.93 -10.43 15.68
CA GLN A 38 0.71 -9.70 16.05
C GLN A 38 0.94 -8.21 16.20
N SER A 39 2.07 -7.80 16.79
CA SER A 39 2.44 -6.39 16.87
C SER A 39 2.58 -5.75 15.48
N ALA A 40 3.15 -6.47 14.50
CA ALA A 40 3.25 -6.00 13.12
C ALA A 40 1.88 -5.91 12.44
N LEU A 41 0.99 -6.88 12.66
CA LEU A 41 -0.40 -6.84 12.17
C LEU A 41 -1.19 -5.66 12.76
N ASP A 42 -1.09 -5.45 14.06
CA ASP A 42 -1.78 -4.36 14.76
C ASP A 42 -1.28 -3.00 14.27
N THR A 43 0.04 -2.84 14.16
CA THR A 43 0.67 -1.62 13.61
C THR A 43 0.17 -1.35 12.19
N MET A 44 0.19 -2.36 11.33
CA MET A 44 -0.31 -2.25 9.96
C MET A 44 -1.78 -1.84 9.91
N LYS A 45 -2.64 -2.45 10.74
CA LYS A 45 -4.08 -2.15 10.78
C LYS A 45 -4.34 -0.72 11.26
N GLN A 46 -3.68 -0.30 12.33
CA GLN A 46 -3.81 1.05 12.89
C GLN A 46 -3.33 2.09 11.88
N ASN A 47 -2.16 1.88 11.27
CA ASN A 47 -1.58 2.81 10.32
C ASN A 47 -2.40 2.89 9.02
N HIS A 48 -2.95 1.76 8.55
CA HIS A 48 -3.86 1.76 7.41
C HIS A 48 -5.16 2.54 7.68
N ALA A 49 -5.72 2.41 8.89
CA ALA A 49 -6.87 3.22 9.30
C ALA A 49 -6.55 4.72 9.34
N ALA A 50 -5.39 5.09 9.89
CA ALA A 50 -4.92 6.47 9.89
C ALA A 50 -4.71 7.03 8.48
N MET A 51 -4.11 6.24 7.58
CA MET A 51 -3.95 6.63 6.17
C MET A 51 -5.30 6.79 5.45
N ARG A 52 -6.29 5.92 5.72
CA ARG A 52 -7.66 6.08 5.19
C ARG A 52 -8.29 7.39 5.68
N GLN A 53 -8.15 7.71 6.96
CA GLN A 53 -8.64 8.97 7.52
C GLN A 53 -7.97 10.19 6.87
N SER A 54 -6.64 10.17 6.67
CA SER A 54 -5.93 11.24 5.95
C SER A 54 -6.45 11.41 4.51
N HIS A 55 -6.78 10.31 3.83
CA HIS A 55 -7.34 10.36 2.49
C HIS A 55 -8.77 10.93 2.46
N GLU A 56 -9.60 10.58 3.44
CA GLU A 56 -10.94 11.15 3.60
C GLU A 56 -10.90 12.65 3.88
N GLN A 57 -9.98 13.10 4.75
CA GLN A 57 -9.74 14.52 5.02
C GLN A 57 -9.32 15.26 3.74
N MET A 58 -8.37 14.73 2.98
CA MET A 58 -7.97 15.30 1.69
C MET A 58 -9.15 15.38 0.72
N ARG A 59 -9.97 14.34 0.65
CA ARG A 59 -11.15 14.31 -0.21
C ARG A 59 -12.16 15.39 0.16
N ALA A 60 -12.41 15.59 1.46
CA ALA A 60 -13.29 16.65 1.95
C ALA A 60 -12.72 18.04 1.62
N GLN A 61 -11.42 18.26 1.83
CA GLN A 61 -10.75 19.51 1.47
C GLN A 61 -10.83 19.78 -0.04
N MET A 62 -10.58 18.77 -0.88
CA MET A 62 -10.72 18.89 -2.34
C MET A 62 -12.16 19.22 -2.74
N GLN A 63 -13.17 18.65 -2.08
CA GLN A 63 -14.57 19.01 -2.36
C GLN A 63 -14.87 20.47 -2.02
N SER A 64 -14.33 20.99 -0.92
CA SER A 64 -14.46 22.41 -0.57
C SER A 64 -13.74 23.33 -1.57
N VAL A 65 -12.51 22.99 -1.98
CA VAL A 65 -11.73 23.80 -2.92
C VAL A 65 -12.39 23.83 -4.31
N LYS A 66 -13.02 22.73 -4.74
CA LYS A 66 -13.78 22.67 -6.02
C LYS A 66 -14.95 23.64 -6.10
N GLN A 67 -15.46 24.12 -4.96
CA GLN A 67 -16.58 25.09 -4.93
C GLN A 67 -16.09 26.54 -5.01
N GLN A 68 -14.78 26.78 -4.87
CA GLN A 68 -14.23 28.13 -4.95
C GLN A 68 -14.12 28.59 -6.42
N PRO A 69 -14.39 29.86 -6.70
CA PRO A 69 -14.29 30.41 -8.06
C PRO A 69 -12.84 30.45 -8.57
N ILE A 70 -11.86 30.57 -7.67
CA ILE A 70 -10.43 30.50 -7.96
C ILE A 70 -9.82 29.47 -7.01
N LEU A 71 -9.05 28.52 -7.55
CA LEU A 71 -8.39 27.48 -6.77
C LEU A 71 -7.14 28.03 -6.08
N ASP A 72 -7.04 27.86 -4.77
CA ASP A 72 -5.79 28.09 -4.05
C ASP A 72 -4.85 26.88 -4.18
N LEU A 73 -4.06 26.87 -5.26
CA LEU A 73 -3.11 25.80 -5.55
C LEU A 73 -2.00 25.69 -4.50
N ASN A 74 -1.64 26.79 -3.83
CA ASN A 74 -0.62 26.79 -2.77
C ASN A 74 -1.14 26.06 -1.53
N ALA A 75 -2.37 26.35 -1.12
CA ALA A 75 -3.02 25.65 -0.01
C ALA A 75 -3.22 24.16 -0.31
N MET A 76 -3.58 23.81 -1.55
CA MET A 76 -3.68 22.40 -1.98
C MET A 76 -2.34 21.69 -1.91
N TYR A 77 -1.27 22.30 -2.42
CA TYR A 77 0.07 21.75 -2.36
C TYR A 77 0.55 21.55 -0.92
N ALA A 78 0.36 22.55 -0.05
CA ALA A 78 0.74 22.47 1.35
C ALA A 78 0.02 21.34 2.09
N ALA A 79 -1.30 21.18 1.85
CA ALA A 79 -2.07 20.09 2.42
C ALA A 79 -1.60 18.72 1.94
N HIS A 80 -1.29 18.60 0.64
CA HIS A 80 -0.74 17.38 0.05
C HIS A 80 0.61 17.02 0.66
N GLN A 81 1.54 17.98 0.75
CA GLN A 81 2.86 17.76 1.36
C GLN A 81 2.75 17.28 2.81
N LYS A 82 1.87 17.90 3.61
CA LYS A 82 1.64 17.49 5.00
C LYS A 82 1.15 16.05 5.10
N ILE A 83 0.18 15.66 4.28
CA ILE A 83 -0.38 14.30 4.29
C ILE A 83 0.65 13.29 3.79
N GLU A 84 1.45 13.61 2.78
CA GLU A 84 2.51 12.70 2.33
C GLU A 84 3.59 12.47 3.38
N GLN A 85 3.99 13.52 4.11
CA GLN A 85 4.94 13.38 5.22
C GLN A 85 4.38 12.49 6.34
N GLN A 86 3.12 12.68 6.73
CA GLN A 86 2.46 11.84 7.72
C GLN A 86 2.34 10.39 7.26
N ASN A 87 1.90 10.19 6.01
CA ASN A 87 1.77 8.86 5.44
C ASN A 87 3.12 8.17 5.30
N ALA A 88 4.21 8.90 5.01
CA ALA A 88 5.56 8.35 4.99
C ALA A 88 5.94 7.77 6.35
N GLN A 89 5.73 8.52 7.44
CA GLN A 89 6.00 8.05 8.80
C GLN A 89 5.20 6.78 9.15
N LEU A 90 3.91 6.72 8.78
CA LEU A 90 3.07 5.54 9.02
C LEU A 90 3.53 4.30 8.23
N ARG A 91 3.99 4.50 6.98
CA ARG A 91 4.58 3.45 6.14
C ARG A 91 5.89 2.95 6.73
N ASP A 92 6.73 3.85 7.25
CA ASP A 92 8.01 3.51 7.87
C ASP A 92 7.81 2.72 9.17
N GLN A 93 6.86 3.13 10.02
CA GLN A 93 6.50 2.37 11.24
C GLN A 93 6.03 0.95 10.91
N THR A 94 5.18 0.82 9.89
CA THR A 94 4.70 -0.50 9.43
C THR A 94 5.87 -1.35 8.96
N SER A 95 6.78 -0.76 8.17
CA SER A 95 7.97 -1.43 7.65
C SER A 95 8.89 -1.87 8.79
N ALA A 96 9.13 -1.00 9.77
CA ALA A 96 9.97 -1.29 10.93
C ALA A 96 9.41 -2.46 11.77
N ALA A 97 8.10 -2.51 11.99
CA ALA A 97 7.46 -3.61 12.71
C ALA A 97 7.64 -4.95 11.99
N TRP A 98 7.44 -4.98 10.66
CA TRP A 98 7.66 -6.19 9.86
C TRP A 98 9.13 -6.59 9.76
N LEU A 99 10.05 -5.64 9.69
CA LEU A 99 11.49 -5.90 9.72
C LEU A 99 11.92 -6.51 11.07
N ASN A 100 11.39 -5.99 12.17
CA ASN A 100 11.65 -6.53 13.50
C ASN A 100 11.18 -8.00 13.61
N PHE A 101 9.97 -8.29 13.15
CA PHE A 101 9.46 -9.67 13.04
C PHE A 101 10.38 -10.54 12.18
N TYR A 102 10.73 -10.10 10.97
CA TYR A 102 11.59 -10.86 10.07
C TYR A 102 12.97 -11.15 10.65
N ASN A 103 13.56 -10.20 11.36
CA ASN A 103 14.88 -10.36 11.96
C ASN A 103 14.89 -11.43 13.07
N ALA A 104 13.78 -11.60 13.79
CA ALA A 104 13.61 -12.61 14.83
C ALA A 104 13.36 -14.04 14.29
N LEU A 105 13.18 -14.20 12.98
CA LEU A 105 13.00 -15.51 12.35
C LEU A 105 14.33 -16.26 12.19
N ASN A 106 14.26 -17.58 12.26
CA ASN A 106 15.38 -18.46 11.88
C ASN A 106 15.49 -18.59 10.35
N ASP A 107 16.56 -19.22 9.85
CA ASP A 107 16.84 -19.31 8.42
C ASP A 107 15.76 -20.06 7.63
N GLN A 108 15.18 -21.11 8.22
CA GLN A 108 14.10 -21.87 7.59
C GLN A 108 12.84 -21.00 7.42
N GLN A 109 12.46 -20.28 8.47
CA GLN A 109 11.33 -19.35 8.45
C GLN A 109 11.57 -18.18 7.48
N LYS A 110 12.78 -17.59 7.48
CA LYS A 110 13.17 -16.55 6.52
C LYS A 110 13.10 -17.01 5.08
N THR A 111 13.44 -18.27 4.81
CA THR A 111 13.32 -18.89 3.47
C THR A 111 11.85 -18.97 3.03
N THR A 112 10.96 -19.37 3.94
CA THR A 112 9.51 -19.38 3.68
C THR A 112 8.98 -17.97 3.38
N VAL A 113 9.31 -16.99 4.22
CA VAL A 113 8.90 -15.58 3.99
C VAL A 113 9.46 -15.04 2.67
N SER A 114 10.76 -15.27 2.41
CA SER A 114 11.42 -14.80 1.18
C SER A 114 10.77 -15.38 -0.08
N THR A 115 10.38 -16.65 -0.05
CA THR A 115 9.69 -17.30 -1.17
C THR A 115 8.33 -16.67 -1.42
N ALA A 116 7.54 -16.43 -0.37
CA ALA A 116 6.25 -15.75 -0.49
C ALA A 116 6.40 -14.31 -1.05
N LEU A 117 7.41 -13.56 -0.60
CA LEU A 117 7.71 -12.22 -1.11
C LEU A 117 8.09 -12.24 -2.60
N LYS A 118 8.98 -13.16 -3.02
CA LYS A 118 9.36 -13.33 -4.43
C LYS A 118 8.15 -13.63 -5.32
N GLN A 119 7.25 -14.52 -4.89
CA GLN A 119 6.01 -14.82 -5.61
C GLN A 119 5.10 -13.58 -5.73
N ARG A 120 5.06 -12.74 -4.69
CA ARG A 120 4.31 -11.49 -4.72
C ARG A 120 4.95 -10.48 -5.67
N PHE A 121 6.27 -10.37 -5.72
CA PHE A 121 6.98 -9.52 -6.69
C PHE A 121 6.69 -9.95 -8.13
N ALA A 122 6.78 -11.24 -8.44
CA ALA A 122 6.46 -11.77 -9.77
C ALA A 122 5.01 -11.43 -10.19
N LYS A 123 4.02 -11.60 -9.29
CA LYS A 123 2.63 -11.20 -9.57
C LYS A 123 2.48 -9.69 -9.80
N MET A 124 3.25 -8.87 -9.10
CA MET A 124 3.22 -7.41 -9.28
C MET A 124 3.87 -6.99 -10.60
N GLU A 125 4.95 -7.64 -11.02
CA GLU A 125 5.59 -7.45 -12.32
C GLU A 125 4.63 -7.84 -13.44
N GLU A 126 4.04 -9.02 -13.37
CA GLU A 126 3.05 -9.49 -14.34
C GLU A 126 1.88 -8.50 -14.46
N HIS A 127 1.36 -8.02 -13.33
CA HIS A 127 0.31 -7.01 -13.34
C HIS A 127 0.79 -5.70 -13.98
N ARG A 128 2.00 -5.20 -13.65
CA ARG A 128 2.56 -4.00 -14.28
C ARG A 128 2.71 -4.16 -15.79
N GLU A 129 3.12 -5.33 -16.28
CA GLU A 129 3.24 -5.63 -17.70
C GLU A 129 1.88 -5.61 -18.39
N HIS A 130 0.86 -6.28 -17.82
CA HIS A 130 -0.50 -6.28 -18.36
C HIS A 130 -1.13 -4.88 -18.38
N TRP A 131 -0.95 -4.08 -17.33
CA TRP A 131 -1.44 -2.69 -17.30
C TRP A 131 -0.62 -1.74 -18.19
N GLY A 132 0.68 -2.02 -18.37
CA GLY A 132 1.54 -1.31 -19.31
C GLY A 132 1.17 -1.57 -20.76
N GLN A 133 0.81 -2.81 -21.08
CA GLN A 133 0.35 -3.22 -22.42
C GLN A 133 -1.05 -2.67 -22.74
N HIS A 134 -1.96 -2.57 -21.77
CA HIS A 134 -3.27 -1.94 -21.98
C HIS A 134 -3.27 -0.40 -22.04
N ARG A 135 -2.22 0.28 -21.55
CA ARG A 135 -2.01 1.72 -21.82
C ARG A 135 -1.26 1.97 -23.13
N GLY A 136 -0.74 0.94 -23.79
CA GLY A 136 -0.13 1.01 -25.12
C GLY A 136 -1.13 0.61 -26.21
N MET A 137 -2.01 1.54 -26.60
CA MET A 137 -2.72 1.41 -27.89
C MET A 137 -2.10 2.41 -28.90
N PRO A 138 -1.82 2.00 -30.14
CA PRO A 138 -0.99 2.72 -31.10
C PRO A 138 -1.79 3.78 -31.85
N GLY A 139 -1.29 5.02 -31.87
CA GLY A 139 -1.96 6.11 -32.60
C GLY A 139 -1.40 7.48 -32.24
N GLY A 140 -0.18 7.76 -32.69
CA GLY A 140 0.45 9.07 -32.46
C GLY A 140 1.81 9.17 -33.13
N ALA A 141 1.88 8.94 -34.44
CA ALA A 141 3.01 9.40 -35.22
C ALA A 141 3.00 10.93 -35.27
N SER A 142 4.04 11.58 -34.75
CA SER A 142 4.86 12.59 -35.48
C SER A 142 5.67 13.50 -34.56
N ALA A 143 6.90 13.75 -35.01
CA ALA A 143 7.80 14.89 -34.71
C ALA A 143 8.44 14.94 -33.32
N ALA A 144 9.73 15.21 -33.14
CA ALA A 144 10.85 15.46 -34.05
C ALA A 144 12.14 15.37 -33.22
N ASN A 145 13.24 14.87 -33.82
CA ASN A 145 14.61 15.08 -33.34
C ASN A 145 14.99 16.56 -33.45
N PRO A 146 15.87 17.04 -32.57
CA PRO A 146 17.05 17.80 -32.96
C PRO A 146 18.31 16.91 -32.97
#